data_AF-A0A949YNC4-F1
#
_entry.id   AF-A0A949YNC4-F1
#
_cell.length_a   1.000
_cell.length_b   1.000
_cell.length_c   1.000
_cell.angle_alpha   90.00
_cell.angle_beta   90.00
_cell.angle_gamma   90.00
#
_symmetry.space_group_name_H-M   'P 1'
#
loop_
_entity.id
_entity.type
_entity.pdbx_description
1 polymer ?
#
loop_
_entity_poly.entity_id
_entity_poly.type
_entity_poly.pdbx_seq_one_letter_code
_entity_poly.pdbx_strand_id
1 'polypeptide(L)'
;MRRFGRVVAMLALAVLAAINVRVQAQSAADFAQTAAYAAAQQNADGGFAAVPGQPLTLGATNTGLRVLDYVGGSLLDEPGCIRFVNSCKVPGGGFAQRPGGKPDVVTTALGLMAAAELKIDDKAMIDDAVAYFRANTKTFEEVRMSIAGLEAVGARTPDFSRWAEQLEAMRTPDGSFGQYPGKAFVTGGVAAAILRMGMNLEKREAVIATIKAGQRPDGAWSKDDGPSDLSSSYRVMRALYMLKEKPDVERLTGYIARCRHADGSYSSTPEGPGNLGATYFATIILRWLRLLDGKPPVLETVTFAPLFDTMDLLGWQGNTALWSARDRMLVGKSPGLDHNEFLATRQSYRDFILSLRFHLVDDNGNSGVQFRSVCVPGTEMSGYQADLGENYWGCLYDESRRNKVLAKASSEALSTLKKNDWNHYVLCAVGDRIALYLNGVASVVYREEAPDIARDGLIAVQLHAGTPMEVQFKDIQIRVLP
;
A
#
# COMPACT_ATOMS: atom_id res chain seq x y z
N MET A 1 16.88 11.20 -63.10
CA MET A 1 15.88 11.56 -62.05
C MET A 1 15.17 10.34 -61.44
N ARG A 2 15.88 9.31 -60.94
CA ARG A 2 15.25 8.14 -60.29
C ARG A 2 16.04 7.55 -59.09
N ARG A 3 16.88 8.35 -58.42
CA ARG A 3 17.60 7.92 -57.20
C ARG A 3 17.46 8.85 -55.98
N PHE A 4 16.78 9.99 -56.08
CA PHE A 4 16.59 10.91 -54.96
C PHE A 4 15.25 10.74 -54.20
N GLY A 5 14.28 10.01 -54.74
CA GLY A 5 12.94 9.88 -54.13
C GLY A 5 12.79 8.78 -53.05
N ARG A 6 13.78 7.88 -52.89
CA ARG A 6 13.69 6.78 -51.90
C ARG A 6 14.35 7.09 -50.55
N VAL A 7 15.25 8.06 -50.49
CA VAL A 7 15.92 8.44 -49.23
C VAL A 7 15.04 9.37 -48.40
N VAL A 8 14.25 10.25 -49.04
CA VAL A 8 13.32 11.15 -48.34
C VAL A 8 12.11 10.40 -47.75
N ALA A 9 11.65 9.33 -48.39
CA ALA A 9 10.55 8.50 -47.87
C ALA A 9 10.96 7.64 -46.66
N MET A 10 12.21 7.16 -46.59
CA MET A 10 12.71 6.45 -45.40
C MET A 10 13.02 7.39 -44.23
N LEU A 11 13.48 8.61 -44.49
CA LEU A 11 13.64 9.63 -43.43
C LEU A 11 12.30 10.15 -42.92
N ALA A 12 11.26 10.26 -43.77
CA ALA A 12 9.93 10.64 -43.32
C ALA A 12 9.25 9.56 -42.46
N LEU A 13 9.52 8.26 -42.71
CA LEU A 13 9.05 7.18 -41.82
C LEU A 13 9.92 7.01 -40.56
N ALA A 14 11.20 7.35 -40.61
CA ALA A 14 12.08 7.31 -39.42
C ALA A 14 11.85 8.48 -38.46
N VAL A 15 11.35 9.63 -38.95
CA VAL A 15 11.04 10.82 -38.12
C VAL A 15 9.62 10.76 -37.53
N LEU A 16 8.74 9.87 -38.02
CA LEU A 16 7.43 9.58 -37.42
C LEU A 16 7.45 8.42 -36.40
N ALA A 17 8.62 7.79 -36.19
CA ALA A 17 8.91 6.95 -35.03
C ALA A 17 9.49 7.78 -33.86
N ALA A 18 9.21 9.08 -33.80
CA ALA A 18 9.21 9.83 -32.55
C ALA A 18 8.18 9.13 -31.66
N ILE A 19 8.74 8.31 -30.77
CA ILE A 19 8.06 7.36 -29.91
C ILE A 19 6.96 8.12 -29.18
N ASN A 20 5.72 7.97 -29.65
CA ASN A 20 4.56 8.12 -28.79
C ASN A 20 4.67 7.00 -27.76
N VAL A 21 5.52 7.20 -26.75
CA VAL A 21 5.44 6.47 -25.49
C VAL A 21 4.10 6.93 -24.94
N ARG A 22 3.03 6.23 -25.33
CA ARG A 22 1.79 6.31 -24.57
C ARG A 22 2.20 6.00 -23.15
N VAL A 23 1.98 6.95 -22.26
CA VAL A 23 2.22 6.82 -20.84
C VAL A 23 1.38 5.64 -20.36
N GLN A 24 1.99 4.46 -20.33
CA GLN A 24 1.33 3.25 -19.87
C GLN A 24 1.44 3.25 -18.34
N ALA A 25 0.30 3.06 -17.67
CA ALA A 25 0.30 2.81 -16.24
C ALA A 25 1.24 1.63 -15.93
N GLN A 26 1.96 1.69 -14.80
CA GLN A 26 2.86 0.61 -14.39
C GLN A 26 2.14 -0.75 -14.45
N SER A 27 2.78 -1.70 -15.13
CA SER A 27 2.34 -3.08 -15.22
C SER A 27 2.66 -3.83 -13.92
N ALA A 28 2.05 -5.00 -13.72
CA ALA A 28 2.43 -5.90 -12.62
C ALA A 28 3.92 -6.27 -12.66
N ALA A 29 4.49 -6.42 -13.87
CA ALA A 29 5.92 -6.69 -14.04
C ALA A 29 6.80 -5.52 -13.57
N ASP A 30 6.38 -4.28 -13.81
CA ASP A 30 7.13 -3.09 -13.35
C ASP A 30 7.19 -3.02 -11.83
N PHE A 31 6.08 -3.33 -11.15
CA PHE A 31 6.02 -3.41 -9.69
C PHE A 31 6.91 -4.54 -9.15
N ALA A 32 6.80 -5.75 -9.71
CA ALA A 32 7.63 -6.88 -9.32
C ALA A 32 9.12 -6.61 -9.50
N GLN A 33 9.50 -5.91 -10.58
CA GLN A 33 10.88 -5.54 -10.81
C GLN A 33 11.41 -4.51 -9.79
N THR A 34 10.63 -3.47 -9.48
CA THR A 34 11.01 -2.51 -8.42
C THR A 34 11.04 -3.16 -7.05
N ALA A 35 10.15 -4.12 -6.77
CA ALA A 35 10.17 -4.92 -5.55
C ALA A 35 11.46 -5.74 -5.44
N ALA A 36 11.85 -6.43 -6.52
CA ALA A 36 13.08 -7.21 -6.56
C ALA A 36 14.33 -6.34 -6.37
N TYR A 37 14.38 -5.18 -7.03
CA TYR A 37 15.46 -4.19 -6.82
C TYR A 37 15.57 -3.79 -5.35
N ALA A 38 14.45 -3.38 -4.74
CA ALA A 38 14.41 -2.92 -3.37
C ALA A 38 14.81 -4.02 -2.38
N ALA A 39 14.25 -5.24 -2.53
CA ALA A 39 14.58 -6.38 -1.68
C ALA A 39 16.07 -6.74 -1.76
N ALA A 40 16.67 -6.67 -2.95
CA ALA A 40 18.10 -6.92 -3.16
C ALA A 40 19.01 -5.87 -2.49
N GLN A 41 18.47 -4.73 -2.03
CA GLN A 41 19.24 -3.75 -1.24
C GLN A 41 19.34 -4.11 0.24
N GLN A 42 18.63 -5.13 0.72
CA GLN A 42 18.72 -5.58 2.12
C GLN A 42 20.05 -6.31 2.35
N ASN A 43 20.81 -5.90 3.35
CA ASN A 43 22.03 -6.60 3.74
C ASN A 43 21.70 -7.89 4.50
N ALA A 44 22.69 -8.79 4.58
CA ALA A 44 22.56 -10.08 5.29
C ALA A 44 22.33 -9.96 6.80
N ASP A 45 22.65 -8.82 7.42
CA ASP A 45 22.37 -8.50 8.83
C ASP A 45 20.99 -7.86 9.04
N GLY A 46 20.16 -7.82 7.99
CA GLY A 46 18.72 -7.55 8.03
C GLY A 46 18.31 -6.10 7.83
N GLY A 47 19.19 -5.12 7.98
CA GLY A 47 18.88 -3.73 7.62
C GLY A 47 19.17 -3.41 6.16
N PHE A 48 19.04 -2.13 5.81
CA PHE A 48 19.46 -1.60 4.52
C PHE A 48 20.59 -0.59 4.71
N ALA A 49 21.38 -0.39 3.66
CA ALA A 49 22.39 0.64 3.58
C ALA A 49 22.14 1.54 2.36
N ALA A 50 22.74 2.73 2.35
CA ALA A 50 22.64 3.64 1.20
C ALA A 50 23.28 3.04 -0.07
N VAL A 51 24.27 2.17 0.12
CA VAL A 51 24.91 1.34 -0.90
C VAL A 51 25.00 -0.08 -0.34
N PRO A 52 24.56 -1.12 -1.06
CA PRO A 52 24.65 -2.50 -0.59
C PRO A 52 26.04 -2.88 -0.10
N GLY A 53 26.11 -3.59 1.04
CA GLY A 53 27.37 -3.99 1.67
C GLY A 53 28.08 -2.90 2.50
N GLN A 54 27.62 -1.65 2.47
CA GLN A 54 28.03 -0.63 3.44
C GLN A 54 27.29 -0.84 4.78
N PRO A 55 27.75 -0.20 5.88
CA PRO A 55 27.09 -0.34 7.16
C PRO A 55 25.64 0.18 7.11
N LEU A 56 24.75 -0.58 7.75
CA LEU A 56 23.33 -0.27 7.88
C LEU A 56 23.08 1.15 8.35
N THR A 57 21.99 1.76 7.88
CA THR A 57 21.49 3.02 8.42
C THR A 57 19.98 3.00 8.58
N LEU A 58 19.48 3.64 9.64
CA LEU A 58 18.03 3.71 9.88
C LEU A 58 17.29 4.41 8.74
N GLY A 59 17.89 5.43 8.13
CA GLY A 59 17.31 6.11 6.98
C GLY A 59 17.16 5.21 5.75
N ALA A 60 18.19 4.42 5.42
CA ALA A 60 18.11 3.46 4.32
C ALA A 60 17.10 2.36 4.62
N THR A 61 17.08 1.84 5.85
CA THR A 61 16.12 0.82 6.30
C THR A 61 14.68 1.30 6.17
N ASN A 62 14.35 2.49 6.70
CA ASN A 62 13.03 3.09 6.52
C ASN A 62 12.67 3.25 5.03
N THR A 63 13.63 3.64 4.19
CA THR A 63 13.39 3.83 2.75
C THR A 63 13.08 2.49 2.06
N GLY A 64 13.88 1.45 2.31
CA GLY A 64 13.68 0.12 1.75
C GLY A 64 12.33 -0.48 2.14
N LEU A 65 11.99 -0.43 3.44
CA LEU A 65 10.71 -0.88 4.00
C LEU A 65 9.52 -0.25 3.26
N ARG A 66 9.54 1.08 3.12
CA ARG A 66 8.44 1.82 2.49
C ARG A 66 8.35 1.60 0.99
N VAL A 67 9.49 1.48 0.29
CA VAL A 67 9.48 1.12 -1.13
C VAL A 67 8.79 -0.22 -1.32
N LEU A 68 9.17 -1.24 -0.53
CA LEU A 68 8.59 -2.57 -0.57
C LEU A 68 7.07 -2.52 -0.32
N ASP A 69 6.60 -1.82 0.71
CA ASP A 69 5.16 -1.63 0.95
C ASP A 69 4.44 -1.01 -0.27
N TYR A 70 5.05 -0.05 -0.95
CA TYR A 70 4.39 0.69 -2.03
C TYR A 70 4.24 -0.09 -3.33
N VAL A 71 5.12 -1.05 -3.55
CA VAL A 71 5.15 -1.85 -4.78
C VAL A 71 4.72 -3.30 -4.56
N GLY A 72 4.30 -3.65 -3.34
CA GLY A 72 4.00 -5.04 -3.02
C GLY A 72 5.26 -5.93 -3.05
N GLY A 73 6.33 -5.46 -2.43
CA GLY A 73 7.53 -6.23 -2.17
C GLY A 73 7.56 -6.77 -0.75
N SER A 74 8.48 -7.71 -0.51
CA SER A 74 8.67 -8.38 0.78
C SER A 74 10.08 -8.17 1.29
N LEU A 75 10.25 -8.14 2.62
CA LEU A 75 11.55 -8.24 3.24
C LEU A 75 12.11 -9.65 3.09
N LEU A 76 13.43 -9.76 2.92
CA LEU A 76 14.14 -11.04 2.94
C LEU A 76 14.41 -11.49 4.38
N ASP A 77 14.76 -10.56 5.27
CA ASP A 77 14.96 -10.80 6.72
C ASP A 77 14.22 -9.75 7.57
N GLU A 78 12.93 -9.96 7.79
CA GLU A 78 12.11 -9.11 8.66
C GLU A 78 12.58 -9.12 10.13
N PRO A 79 12.86 -10.29 10.77
CA PRO A 79 13.39 -10.32 12.13
C PRO A 79 14.71 -9.55 12.30
N GLY A 80 15.62 -9.63 11.33
CA GLY A 80 16.86 -8.85 11.34
C GLY A 80 16.62 -7.36 11.20
N CYS A 81 15.68 -6.95 10.35
CA CYS A 81 15.26 -5.56 10.24
C CYS A 81 14.70 -5.02 11.57
N ILE A 82 13.85 -5.81 12.26
CA ILE A 82 13.31 -5.48 13.58
C ILE A 82 14.43 -5.35 14.62
N ARG A 83 15.39 -6.28 14.64
CA ARG A 83 16.56 -6.19 15.54
C ARG A 83 17.37 -4.92 15.27
N PHE A 84 17.63 -4.59 14.01
CA PHE A 84 18.37 -3.40 13.63
C PHE A 84 17.66 -2.11 14.05
N VAL A 85 16.37 -1.95 13.73
CA VAL A 85 15.59 -0.77 14.13
C VAL A 85 15.57 -0.62 15.64
N ASN A 86 15.36 -1.72 16.39
CA ASN A 86 15.41 -1.69 17.85
C ASN A 86 16.77 -1.27 18.40
N SER A 87 17.87 -1.73 17.78
CA SER A 87 19.22 -1.37 18.19
C SER A 87 19.61 0.09 17.90
N CYS A 88 18.83 0.79 17.05
CA CYS A 88 19.01 2.21 16.78
C CYS A 88 18.33 3.13 17.81
N LYS A 89 17.54 2.58 18.75
CA LYS A 89 16.96 3.33 19.88
C LYS A 89 18.07 3.83 20.79
N VAL A 90 17.98 5.09 21.22
CA VAL A 90 18.97 5.70 22.11
C VAL A 90 18.39 5.76 23.53
N PRO A 91 19.11 5.25 24.55
CA PRO A 91 18.71 5.42 25.95
C PRO A 91 18.54 6.91 26.30
N GLY A 92 17.42 7.27 26.91
CA GLY A 92 17.07 8.67 27.18
C GLY A 92 16.34 9.39 26.04
N GLY A 93 16.09 8.69 24.92
CA GLY A 93 15.06 9.04 23.94
C GLY A 93 15.55 9.21 22.50
N GLY A 94 14.65 8.95 21.56
CA GLY A 94 14.87 9.11 20.13
C GLY A 94 15.62 7.96 19.45
N PHE A 95 15.97 8.17 18.18
CA PHE A 95 16.73 7.21 17.37
C PHE A 95 17.96 7.83 16.75
N ALA A 96 19.01 7.00 16.61
CA ALA A 96 20.21 7.31 15.87
C ALA A 96 20.26 6.58 14.52
N GLN A 97 21.13 7.03 13.60
CA GLN A 97 21.28 6.40 12.28
C GLN A 97 21.85 4.98 12.39
N ARG A 98 22.60 4.72 13.47
CA ARG A 98 23.28 3.45 13.75
C ARG A 98 23.26 3.17 15.26
N PRO A 99 23.39 1.91 15.67
CA PRO A 99 23.51 1.54 17.08
C PRO A 99 24.66 2.27 17.77
N GLY A 100 24.41 2.76 18.99
CA GLY A 100 25.38 3.54 19.76
C GLY A 100 25.61 4.98 19.27
N GLY A 101 24.88 5.42 18.24
CA GLY A 101 24.92 6.81 17.78
C GLY A 101 24.15 7.79 18.67
N LYS A 102 24.17 9.07 18.29
CA LYS A 102 23.39 10.12 18.95
C LYS A 102 22.02 10.29 18.28
N PRO A 103 20.96 10.58 19.03
CA PRO A 103 19.66 10.83 18.46
C PRO A 103 19.63 12.20 17.78
N ASP A 104 18.84 12.31 16.71
CA ASP A 104 18.44 13.58 16.10
C ASP A 104 16.97 13.54 15.69
N VAL A 105 16.38 14.71 15.44
CA VAL A 105 14.94 14.85 15.18
C VAL A 105 14.51 14.11 13.91
N VAL A 106 15.26 14.25 12.82
CA VAL A 106 14.90 13.65 11.53
C VAL A 106 15.00 12.14 11.63
N THR A 107 16.09 11.63 12.20
CA THR A 107 16.30 10.19 12.38
C THR A 107 15.30 9.58 13.34
N THR A 108 14.92 10.28 14.41
CA THR A 108 13.84 9.85 15.33
C THR A 108 12.51 9.69 14.61
N ALA A 109 12.15 10.64 13.73
CA ALA A 109 10.95 10.50 12.91
C ALA A 109 11.02 9.31 11.95
N LEU A 110 12.16 9.08 11.31
CA LEU A 110 12.39 7.92 10.45
C LEU A 110 12.31 6.60 11.23
N GLY A 111 12.78 6.59 12.48
CA GLY A 111 12.67 5.45 13.39
C GLY A 111 11.23 5.10 13.73
N LEU A 112 10.39 6.10 14.04
CA LEU A 112 8.95 5.87 14.25
C LEU A 112 8.25 5.35 12.98
N MET A 113 8.60 5.91 11.82
CA MET A 113 8.06 5.43 10.53
C MET A 113 8.46 3.97 10.24
N ALA A 114 9.72 3.61 10.50
CA ALA A 114 10.18 2.22 10.34
C ALA A 114 9.52 1.29 11.36
N ALA A 115 9.35 1.73 12.61
CA ALA A 115 8.69 0.97 13.65
C ALA A 115 7.20 0.70 13.32
N ALA A 116 6.50 1.69 12.79
CA ALA A 116 5.13 1.54 12.30
C ALA A 116 5.03 0.50 11.17
N GLU A 117 5.92 0.57 10.18
CA GLU A 117 5.95 -0.37 9.04
C GLU A 117 6.22 -1.81 9.49
N LEU A 118 7.13 -1.98 10.46
CA LEU A 118 7.48 -3.27 11.06
C LEU A 118 6.52 -3.71 12.17
N LYS A 119 5.46 -2.94 12.44
CA LYS A 119 4.46 -3.21 13.49
C LYS A 119 5.08 -3.44 14.87
N ILE A 120 6.13 -2.68 15.20
CA ILE A 120 6.77 -2.69 16.51
C ILE A 120 5.85 -1.94 17.48
N ASP A 121 5.17 -2.70 18.34
CA ASP A 121 4.29 -2.16 19.39
C ASP A 121 5.11 -1.88 20.65
N ASP A 122 5.64 -0.66 20.75
CA ASP A 122 6.46 -0.19 21.88
C ASP A 122 6.01 1.21 22.30
N LYS A 123 5.07 1.26 23.26
CA LYS A 123 4.53 2.53 23.77
C LYS A 123 5.60 3.41 24.42
N ALA A 124 6.56 2.82 25.12
CA ALA A 124 7.62 3.58 25.80
C ALA A 124 8.51 4.29 24.78
N MET A 125 8.88 3.61 23.69
CA MET A 125 9.60 4.21 22.56
C MET A 125 8.85 5.40 21.94
N ILE A 126 7.52 5.30 21.79
CA ILE A 126 6.70 6.40 21.25
C ILE A 126 6.70 7.58 22.23
N ASP A 127 6.49 7.34 23.51
CA ASP A 127 6.48 8.38 24.55
C ASP A 127 7.85 9.09 24.65
N ASP A 128 8.95 8.34 24.58
CA ASP A 128 10.31 8.86 24.54
C ASP A 128 10.57 9.73 23.28
N ALA A 129 10.09 9.29 22.11
CA ALA A 129 10.21 10.07 20.89
C ALA A 129 9.39 11.36 20.95
N VAL A 130 8.17 11.33 21.52
CA VAL A 130 7.36 12.52 21.76
C VAL A 130 8.10 13.50 22.67
N ALA A 131 8.64 13.03 23.79
CA ALA A 131 9.43 13.87 24.70
C ALA A 131 10.67 14.46 24.00
N TYR A 132 11.37 13.65 23.22
CA TYR A 132 12.54 14.09 22.45
C TYR A 132 12.18 15.17 21.42
N PHE A 133 11.08 15.02 20.67
CA PHE A 133 10.64 16.02 19.70
C PHE A 133 10.30 17.35 20.37
N ARG A 134 9.61 17.33 21.53
CA ARG A 134 9.25 18.55 22.26
C ARG A 134 10.48 19.35 22.67
N ALA A 135 11.54 18.67 23.10
CA ALA A 135 12.78 19.31 23.52
C ALA A 135 13.65 19.81 22.34
N ASN A 136 13.62 19.14 21.19
CA ASN A 136 14.64 19.32 20.16
C ASN A 136 14.12 19.89 18.82
N THR A 137 12.82 19.87 18.54
CA THR A 137 12.26 20.33 17.26
C THR A 137 12.25 21.87 17.18
N LYS A 138 12.95 22.44 16.20
CA LYS A 138 13.09 23.91 16.05
C LYS A 138 12.81 24.41 14.64
N THR A 139 13.45 23.80 13.64
CA THR A 139 13.39 24.27 12.24
C THR A 139 12.13 23.76 11.53
N PHE A 140 11.78 24.39 10.41
CA PHE A 140 10.68 23.94 9.56
C PHE A 140 10.82 22.46 9.15
N GLU A 141 12.03 22.03 8.74
CA GLU A 141 12.25 20.64 8.34
C GLU A 141 12.09 19.67 9.50
N GLU A 142 12.59 20.03 10.69
CA GLU A 142 12.42 19.22 11.89
C GLU A 142 10.93 19.11 12.27
N VAL A 143 10.20 20.23 12.28
CA VAL A 143 8.75 20.25 12.55
C VAL A 143 8.01 19.31 11.60
N ARG A 144 8.25 19.45 10.29
CA ARG A 144 7.62 18.61 9.28
C ARG A 144 7.96 17.13 9.45
N MET A 145 9.19 16.80 9.81
CA MET A 145 9.61 15.41 10.04
C MET A 145 9.01 14.85 11.33
N SER A 146 9.03 15.59 12.45
CA SER A 146 8.39 15.18 13.71
C SER A 146 6.91 14.87 13.51
N ILE A 147 6.18 15.74 12.80
CA ILE A 147 4.77 15.51 12.46
C ILE A 147 4.58 14.22 11.66
N ALA A 148 5.43 13.97 10.65
CA ALA A 148 5.34 12.74 9.84
C ALA A 148 5.66 11.47 10.64
N GLY A 149 6.61 11.53 11.57
CA GLY A 149 6.92 10.43 12.47
C GLY A 149 5.76 10.11 13.41
N LEU A 150 5.15 11.14 14.00
CA LEU A 150 4.00 10.99 14.90
C LEU A 150 2.75 10.48 14.16
N GLU A 151 2.49 10.97 12.95
CA GLU A 151 1.41 10.46 12.08
C GLU A 151 1.54 8.95 11.86
N ALA A 152 2.75 8.46 11.57
CA ALA A 152 2.98 7.06 11.24
C ALA A 152 2.62 6.09 12.38
N VAL A 153 2.79 6.53 13.63
CA VAL A 153 2.47 5.72 14.83
C VAL A 153 1.16 6.14 15.50
N GLY A 154 0.37 7.02 14.88
CA GLY A 154 -0.89 7.51 15.44
C GLY A 154 -0.76 8.34 16.72
N ALA A 155 0.42 8.90 16.99
CA ALA A 155 0.69 9.67 18.19
C ALA A 155 0.34 11.16 18.03
N ARG A 156 0.07 11.83 19.14
CA ARG A 156 -0.17 13.29 19.20
C ARG A 156 0.77 13.94 20.22
N THR A 157 1.01 15.23 20.07
CA THR A 157 1.78 16.04 21.02
C THR A 157 1.08 17.38 21.29
N PRO A 158 1.18 17.94 22.50
CA PRO A 158 0.72 19.30 22.80
C PRO A 158 1.38 20.37 21.91
N ASP A 159 2.57 20.10 21.38
CA ASP A 159 3.34 21.03 20.55
C ASP A 159 2.73 21.28 19.16
N PHE A 160 1.72 20.50 18.75
CA PHE A 160 1.05 20.71 17.46
C PHE A 160 0.53 22.14 17.30
N SER A 161 -0.04 22.75 18.34
CA SER A 161 -0.51 24.14 18.26
C SER A 161 0.62 25.12 17.98
N ARG A 162 1.74 25.00 18.72
CA ARG A 162 2.94 25.82 18.53
C ARG A 162 3.53 25.64 17.13
N TRP A 163 3.61 24.40 16.65
CA TRP A 163 4.12 24.10 15.31
C TRP A 163 3.20 24.62 14.21
N ALA A 164 1.88 24.59 14.42
CA ALA A 164 0.93 25.19 13.49
C ALA A 164 1.09 26.70 13.40
N GLU A 165 1.22 27.39 14.54
CA GLU A 165 1.52 28.82 14.57
C GLU A 165 2.82 29.15 13.83
N GLN A 166 3.87 28.36 14.04
CA GLN A 166 5.15 28.52 13.34
C GLN A 166 5.00 28.35 11.81
N LEU A 167 4.21 27.37 11.37
CA LEU A 167 3.94 27.12 9.95
C LEU A 167 3.08 28.23 9.34
N GLU A 168 2.06 28.68 10.04
CA GLU A 168 1.16 29.75 9.60
C GLU A 168 1.87 31.11 9.54
N ALA A 169 2.86 31.36 10.39
CA ALA A 169 3.70 32.56 10.32
C ALA A 169 4.50 32.67 9.00
N MET A 170 4.63 31.58 8.23
CA MET A 170 5.27 31.59 6.91
C MET A 170 4.33 32.03 5.77
N ARG A 171 3.05 32.30 6.07
CA ARG A 171 2.03 32.62 5.06
C ARG A 171 2.31 33.96 4.40
N THR A 172 2.22 33.99 3.08
CA THR A 172 2.37 35.21 2.27
C THR A 172 1.02 35.90 2.05
N PRO A 173 1.00 37.21 1.67
CA PRO A 173 -0.25 37.97 1.50
C PRO A 173 -1.23 37.38 0.48
N ASP A 174 -0.74 36.63 -0.51
CA ASP A 174 -1.57 35.91 -1.48
C ASP A 174 -2.17 34.59 -0.96
N GLY A 175 -1.95 34.28 0.31
CA GLY A 175 -2.49 33.11 0.99
C GLY A 175 -1.67 31.82 0.83
N SER A 176 -0.56 31.85 0.09
CA SER A 176 0.35 30.71 -0.07
C SER A 176 1.54 30.75 0.91
N PHE A 177 2.59 29.97 0.67
CA PHE A 177 3.81 29.98 1.50
C PHE A 177 5.09 30.02 0.65
N GLY A 178 6.11 30.72 1.15
CA GLY A 178 7.41 30.85 0.48
C GLY A 178 7.41 31.84 -0.69
N GLN A 179 8.55 31.95 -1.37
CA GLN A 179 8.79 32.89 -2.47
C GLN A 179 9.30 32.15 -3.72
N TYR A 180 9.31 32.85 -4.86
CA TYR A 180 9.92 32.32 -6.08
C TYR A 180 11.44 32.59 -6.08
N PRO A 181 12.25 31.69 -6.66
CA PRO A 181 11.88 30.36 -7.14
C PRO A 181 11.64 29.36 -5.97
N GLY A 182 10.88 28.28 -6.19
CA GLY A 182 10.63 27.25 -5.15
C GLY A 182 9.33 27.39 -4.35
N LYS A 183 8.50 28.39 -4.67
CA LYS A 183 7.25 28.69 -3.95
C LYS A 183 6.32 27.49 -3.77
N ALA A 184 6.09 26.73 -4.83
CA ALA A 184 5.22 25.55 -4.79
C ALA A 184 5.77 24.44 -3.87
N PHE A 185 7.09 24.26 -3.82
CA PHE A 185 7.75 23.29 -2.94
C PHE A 185 7.54 23.64 -1.47
N VAL A 186 7.73 24.91 -1.09
CA VAL A 186 7.49 25.39 0.28
C VAL A 186 6.00 25.31 0.63
N THR A 187 5.14 25.80 -0.26
CA THR A 187 3.67 25.75 -0.09
C THR A 187 3.18 24.31 0.13
N GLY A 188 3.61 23.36 -0.69
CA GLY A 188 3.25 21.94 -0.53
C GLY A 188 3.77 21.36 0.78
N GLY A 189 5.02 21.66 1.16
CA GLY A 189 5.60 21.19 2.42
C GLY A 189 4.83 21.66 3.66
N VAL A 190 4.50 22.95 3.71
CA VAL A 190 3.73 23.57 4.82
C VAL A 190 2.30 23.01 4.85
N ALA A 191 1.60 22.99 3.71
CA ALA A 191 0.24 22.48 3.64
C ALA A 191 0.15 21.01 4.10
N ALA A 192 1.06 20.15 3.64
CA ALA A 192 1.12 18.77 4.10
C ALA A 192 1.38 18.65 5.60
N ALA A 193 2.23 19.51 6.19
CA ALA A 193 2.49 19.48 7.63
C ALA A 193 1.24 19.84 8.45
N ILE A 194 0.53 20.91 8.07
CA ILE A 194 -0.73 21.34 8.72
C ILE A 194 -1.78 20.22 8.66
N LEU A 195 -2.00 19.66 7.47
CA LEU A 195 -3.01 18.62 7.26
C LEU A 195 -2.70 17.35 8.05
N ARG A 196 -1.42 16.97 8.20
CA ARG A 196 -1.02 15.79 8.98
C ARG A 196 -1.34 15.89 10.47
N MET A 197 -1.35 17.10 11.02
CA MET A 197 -1.76 17.33 12.42
C MET A 197 -3.29 17.22 12.62
N GLY A 198 -4.05 17.09 11.52
CA GLY A 198 -5.51 17.11 11.52
C GLY A 198 -6.08 18.53 11.65
N MET A 199 -5.33 19.54 11.23
CA MET A 199 -5.72 20.95 11.35
C MET A 199 -6.34 21.49 10.07
N ASN A 200 -7.15 22.54 10.20
CA ASN A 200 -7.73 23.24 9.06
C ASN A 200 -6.65 24.01 8.30
N LEU A 201 -6.67 23.90 6.97
CA LEU A 201 -5.76 24.64 6.11
C LEU A 201 -6.42 25.94 5.63
N GLU A 202 -5.96 27.08 6.13
CA GLU A 202 -6.49 28.37 5.68
C GLU A 202 -6.09 28.68 4.24
N LYS A 203 -6.94 29.48 3.55
CA LYS A 203 -6.76 29.88 2.14
C LYS A 203 -6.50 28.69 1.21
N ARG A 204 -7.20 27.57 1.47
CA ARG A 204 -7.08 26.29 0.75
C ARG A 204 -6.96 26.44 -0.78
N GLU A 205 -7.84 27.22 -1.40
CA GLU A 205 -7.83 27.41 -2.86
C GLU A 205 -6.56 28.09 -3.37
N ALA A 206 -6.05 29.10 -2.67
CA ALA A 206 -4.80 29.79 -3.05
C ALA A 206 -3.59 28.86 -2.91
N VAL A 207 -3.59 28.01 -1.87
CA VAL A 207 -2.58 26.96 -1.67
C VAL A 207 -2.60 25.95 -2.82
N ILE A 208 -3.78 25.43 -3.17
CA ILE A 208 -3.96 24.48 -4.28
C ILE A 208 -3.50 25.12 -5.61
N ALA A 209 -3.94 26.35 -5.89
CA ALA A 209 -3.58 27.06 -7.10
C ALA A 209 -2.07 27.28 -7.22
N THR A 210 -1.40 27.68 -6.13
CA THR A 210 0.06 27.88 -6.09
C THR A 210 0.83 26.58 -6.33
N ILE A 211 0.39 25.49 -5.69
CA ILE A 211 0.99 24.17 -5.88
C ILE A 211 0.89 23.72 -7.35
N LYS A 212 -0.31 23.78 -7.93
CA LYS A 212 -0.55 23.35 -9.31
C LYS A 212 0.17 24.25 -10.33
N ALA A 213 0.21 25.56 -10.09
CA ALA A 213 0.94 26.50 -10.95
C ALA A 213 2.47 26.26 -10.95
N GLY A 214 3.00 25.62 -9.91
CA GLY A 214 4.42 25.25 -9.85
C GLY A 214 4.81 24.03 -10.69
N GLN A 215 3.84 23.30 -11.25
CA GLN A 215 4.14 22.14 -12.09
C GLN A 215 4.73 22.62 -13.42
N ARG A 216 5.95 22.18 -13.72
CA ARG A 216 6.71 22.64 -14.87
C ARG A 216 6.31 21.90 -16.16
N PRO A 217 6.69 22.41 -17.35
CA PRO A 217 6.34 21.78 -18.62
C PRO A 217 6.80 20.32 -18.77
N ASP A 218 7.89 19.95 -18.09
CA ASP A 218 8.40 18.57 -18.06
C ASP A 218 7.55 17.61 -17.20
N GLY A 219 6.63 18.15 -16.40
CA GLY A 219 5.66 17.44 -15.56
C GLY A 219 5.95 17.44 -14.07
N ALA A 220 7.11 17.91 -13.63
CA ALA A 220 7.56 17.80 -12.24
C ALA A 220 7.72 19.17 -11.55
N TRP A 221 8.13 19.16 -10.29
CA TRP A 221 8.44 20.36 -9.51
C TRP A 221 9.93 20.41 -9.17
N SER A 222 10.38 21.60 -8.80
CA SER A 222 11.70 21.84 -8.23
C SER A 222 11.59 22.64 -6.94
N LYS A 223 12.61 22.53 -6.09
CA LYS A 223 12.75 23.28 -4.85
C LYS A 223 13.21 24.72 -5.06
N ASP A 224 13.76 25.03 -6.24
CA ASP A 224 14.35 26.32 -6.58
C ASP A 224 14.28 26.55 -8.11
N ASP A 225 15.25 27.28 -8.68
CA ASP A 225 15.41 27.55 -10.11
C ASP A 225 16.17 26.44 -10.85
N GLY A 226 16.71 25.46 -10.13
CA GLY A 226 17.36 24.28 -10.68
C GLY A 226 16.40 23.35 -11.42
N PRO A 227 16.87 22.18 -11.90
CA PRO A 227 16.03 21.24 -12.61
C PRO A 227 14.89 20.70 -11.74
N SER A 228 13.83 20.20 -12.37
CA SER A 228 12.80 19.44 -11.67
C SER A 228 13.40 18.15 -11.11
N ASP A 229 12.83 17.61 -10.04
CA ASP A 229 13.30 16.36 -9.44
C ASP A 229 12.19 15.60 -8.69
N LEU A 230 12.40 14.31 -8.45
CA LEU A 230 11.43 13.46 -7.75
C LEU A 230 11.23 13.82 -6.27
N SER A 231 12.26 14.32 -5.58
CA SER A 231 12.15 14.70 -4.16
C SER A 231 11.26 15.93 -3.98
N SER A 232 11.47 16.92 -4.84
CA SER A 232 10.63 18.13 -4.92
C SER A 232 9.20 17.78 -5.28
N SER A 233 9.02 16.92 -6.29
CA SER A 233 7.70 16.43 -6.70
C SER A 233 7.00 15.65 -5.58
N TYR A 234 7.72 14.80 -4.85
CA TYR A 234 7.20 14.06 -3.68
C TYR A 234 6.66 15.02 -2.62
N ARG A 235 7.42 16.07 -2.30
CA ARG A 235 7.02 17.03 -1.27
C ARG A 235 5.72 17.73 -1.62
N VAL A 236 5.56 18.11 -2.88
CA VAL A 236 4.35 18.76 -3.38
C VAL A 236 3.18 17.78 -3.49
N MET A 237 3.43 16.59 -4.02
CA MET A 237 2.41 15.56 -4.22
C MET A 237 1.78 15.07 -2.92
N ARG A 238 2.50 15.09 -1.80
CA ARG A 238 1.90 14.77 -0.50
C ARG A 238 0.72 15.69 -0.19
N ALA A 239 0.87 17.00 -0.41
CA ALA A 239 -0.20 17.96 -0.16
C ALA A 239 -1.38 17.71 -1.09
N LEU A 240 -1.14 17.56 -2.40
CA LEU A 240 -2.19 17.27 -3.38
C LEU A 240 -3.00 16.02 -3.01
N TYR A 241 -2.31 14.93 -2.64
CA TYR A 241 -2.96 13.70 -2.18
C TYR A 241 -3.89 13.93 -0.99
N MET A 242 -3.41 14.62 0.06
CA MET A 242 -4.21 14.92 1.26
C MET A 242 -5.35 15.90 0.96
N LEU A 243 -5.17 16.79 -0.01
CA LEU A 243 -6.17 17.73 -0.48
C LEU A 243 -7.21 17.10 -1.43
N LYS A 244 -7.03 15.83 -1.82
CA LYS A 244 -7.82 15.10 -2.82
C LYS A 244 -7.78 15.77 -4.21
N GLU A 245 -6.66 16.40 -4.53
CA GLU A 245 -6.43 17.13 -5.78
C GLU A 245 -5.48 16.38 -6.72
N LYS A 246 -5.71 16.52 -8.03
CA LYS A 246 -4.84 15.95 -9.05
C LYS A 246 -3.98 17.03 -9.73
N PRO A 247 -2.70 16.73 -10.02
CA PRO A 247 -1.89 17.55 -10.91
C PRO A 247 -2.23 17.27 -12.38
N ASP A 248 -1.44 17.78 -13.31
CA ASP A 248 -1.33 17.20 -14.64
C ASP A 248 -0.68 15.80 -14.51
N VAL A 249 -1.54 14.78 -14.41
CA VAL A 249 -1.15 13.40 -14.13
C VAL A 249 -0.33 12.82 -15.26
N GLU A 250 -0.71 13.11 -16.52
CA GLU A 250 -0.03 12.57 -17.70
C GLU A 250 1.41 13.07 -17.76
N ARG A 251 1.64 14.37 -17.56
CA ARG A 251 3.01 14.90 -17.56
C ARG A 251 3.84 14.38 -16.38
N LEU A 252 3.27 14.33 -15.18
CA LEU A 252 3.98 13.83 -14.00
C LEU A 252 4.38 12.35 -14.15
N THR A 253 3.46 11.51 -14.60
CA THR A 253 3.75 10.09 -14.85
C THR A 253 4.74 9.90 -15.99
N GLY A 254 4.66 10.74 -17.04
CA GLY A 254 5.68 10.81 -18.09
C GLY A 254 7.07 11.20 -17.57
N TYR A 255 7.16 12.16 -16.63
CA TYR A 255 8.41 12.51 -15.97
C TYR A 255 8.99 11.33 -15.18
N ILE A 256 8.17 10.70 -14.34
CA ILE A 256 8.58 9.55 -13.52
C ILE A 256 9.03 8.37 -14.38
N ALA A 257 8.37 8.13 -15.52
CA ALA A 257 8.76 7.09 -16.48
C ALA A 257 10.17 7.33 -17.05
N ARG A 258 10.55 8.58 -17.33
CA ARG A 258 11.91 8.94 -17.78
C ARG A 258 12.97 8.82 -16.69
N CYS A 259 12.56 8.78 -15.41
CA CYS A 259 13.45 8.50 -14.29
C CYS A 259 13.64 7.00 -14.02
N ARG A 260 12.91 6.11 -14.69
CA ARG A 260 12.94 4.66 -14.40
C ARG A 260 14.07 3.96 -15.15
N HIS A 261 14.76 3.04 -14.47
CA HIS A 261 15.81 2.20 -15.04
C HIS A 261 15.33 0.77 -15.32
N ALA A 262 16.08 0.06 -16.15
CA ALA A 262 15.79 -1.32 -16.53
C ALA A 262 15.96 -2.33 -15.38
N ASP A 263 16.61 -1.97 -14.28
CA ASP A 263 16.76 -2.83 -13.08
C ASP A 263 15.60 -2.68 -12.08
N GLY A 264 14.67 -1.76 -12.32
CA GLY A 264 13.55 -1.47 -11.42
C GLY A 264 13.75 -0.26 -10.51
N SER A 265 14.95 0.32 -10.48
CA SER A 265 15.26 1.53 -9.72
C SER A 265 14.82 2.81 -10.44
N TYR A 266 14.86 3.93 -9.71
CA TYR A 266 14.63 5.27 -10.25
C TYR A 266 15.77 6.22 -9.91
N SER A 267 15.98 7.22 -10.76
CA SER A 267 16.88 8.37 -10.55
C SER A 267 16.11 9.64 -10.13
N SER A 268 16.78 10.57 -9.43
CA SER A 268 16.13 11.82 -8.97
C SER A 268 15.69 12.72 -10.12
N THR A 269 16.45 12.72 -11.21
CA THR A 269 16.19 13.43 -12.48
C THR A 269 16.31 12.43 -13.63
N PRO A 270 15.65 12.67 -14.79
CA PRO A 270 15.88 11.88 -16.00
C PRO A 270 17.37 11.76 -16.29
N GLU A 271 17.79 10.58 -16.75
CA GLU A 271 19.20 10.26 -17.11
C GLU A 271 20.20 10.24 -15.94
N GLY A 272 19.77 10.53 -14.70
CA GLY A 272 20.60 10.39 -13.51
C GLY A 272 20.84 8.92 -13.10
N PRO A 273 21.68 8.66 -12.09
CA PRO A 273 21.89 7.31 -11.57
C PRO A 273 20.72 6.83 -10.70
N GLY A 274 20.32 5.58 -10.91
CA GLY A 274 19.31 4.90 -10.11
C GLY A 274 19.75 4.71 -8.66
N ASN A 275 18.85 4.95 -7.70
CA ASN A 275 19.11 4.74 -6.28
C ASN A 275 17.83 4.51 -5.47
N LEU A 276 17.97 3.98 -4.26
CA LEU A 276 16.84 3.64 -3.39
C LEU A 276 16.01 4.86 -2.95
N GLY A 277 16.63 6.02 -2.73
CA GLY A 277 15.93 7.24 -2.32
C GLY A 277 15.03 7.82 -3.42
N ALA A 278 15.53 7.90 -4.64
CA ALA A 278 14.73 8.28 -5.80
C ALA A 278 13.65 7.24 -6.12
N THR A 279 13.94 5.96 -5.93
CA THR A 279 12.95 4.88 -6.02
C THR A 279 11.80 5.09 -5.03
N TYR A 280 12.10 5.44 -3.78
CA TYR A 280 11.09 5.81 -2.78
C TYR A 280 10.22 6.97 -3.24
N PHE A 281 10.81 8.06 -3.73
CA PHE A 281 10.04 9.21 -4.20
C PHE A 281 9.13 8.85 -5.38
N ALA A 282 9.62 8.09 -6.35
CA ALA A 282 8.81 7.63 -7.48
C ALA A 282 7.63 6.78 -7.02
N THR A 283 7.89 5.73 -6.22
CA THR A 283 6.86 4.74 -5.86
C THR A 283 5.77 5.33 -4.99
N ILE A 284 6.08 6.24 -4.06
CA ILE A 284 5.06 6.90 -3.24
C ILE A 284 4.20 7.88 -4.05
N ILE A 285 4.80 8.61 -5.00
CA ILE A 285 4.02 9.49 -5.89
C ILE A 285 3.06 8.65 -6.73
N LEU A 286 3.55 7.55 -7.32
CA LEU A 286 2.73 6.63 -8.11
C LEU A 286 1.62 5.98 -7.26
N ARG A 287 1.90 5.62 -6.00
CA ARG A 287 0.89 5.14 -5.06
C ARG A 287 -0.20 6.19 -4.82
N TRP A 288 0.16 7.45 -4.58
CA TRP A 288 -0.84 8.50 -4.36
C TRP A 288 -1.67 8.78 -5.60
N LEU A 289 -1.08 8.84 -6.79
CA LEU A 289 -1.80 9.00 -8.05
C LEU A 289 -2.79 7.85 -8.26
N ARG A 290 -2.36 6.62 -8.00
CA ARG A 290 -3.20 5.42 -8.07
C ARG A 290 -4.40 5.51 -7.13
N LEU A 291 -4.20 5.93 -5.89
CA LEU A 291 -5.28 6.11 -4.90
C LEU A 291 -6.23 7.26 -5.26
N LEU A 292 -5.72 8.36 -5.81
CA LEU A 292 -6.55 9.46 -6.32
C LEU A 292 -7.39 9.05 -7.55
N ASP A 293 -6.97 8.01 -8.27
CA ASP A 293 -7.74 7.37 -9.35
C ASP A 293 -8.73 6.31 -8.83
N GLY A 294 -8.89 6.15 -7.50
CA GLY A 294 -9.77 5.16 -6.91
C GLY A 294 -9.31 3.70 -7.10
N LYS A 295 -8.06 3.51 -7.54
CA LYS A 295 -7.45 2.18 -7.68
C LYS A 295 -6.90 1.74 -6.32
N PRO A 296 -7.05 0.46 -5.93
CA PRO A 296 -6.54 -0.04 -4.65
C PRO A 296 -5.00 0.02 -4.62
N PRO A 297 -4.35 0.04 -3.44
CA PRO A 297 -2.90 -0.14 -3.33
C PRO A 297 -2.39 -1.35 -4.12
N VAL A 298 -1.12 -1.32 -4.53
CA VAL A 298 -0.46 -2.52 -5.07
C VAL A 298 -0.22 -3.45 -3.89
N LEU A 299 -0.79 -4.65 -3.97
CA LEU A 299 -0.50 -5.68 -2.99
C LEU A 299 0.75 -6.45 -3.39
N GLU A 300 1.41 -7.02 -2.39
CA GLU A 300 2.47 -7.98 -2.59
C GLU A 300 1.98 -9.12 -3.48
N THR A 301 2.68 -9.40 -4.58
CA THR A 301 2.30 -10.49 -5.51
C THR A 301 3.45 -11.45 -5.82
N VAL A 302 4.70 -11.12 -5.48
CA VAL A 302 5.89 -11.92 -5.85
C VAL A 302 6.03 -13.20 -5.01
N THR A 303 5.53 -13.17 -3.78
CA THR A 303 5.38 -14.31 -2.87
C THR A 303 3.99 -14.93 -2.92
N PHE A 304 3.05 -14.30 -3.64
CA PHE A 304 1.73 -14.85 -3.86
C PHE A 304 1.76 -15.78 -5.07
N ALA A 305 1.48 -17.04 -4.84
CA ALA A 305 1.14 -17.97 -5.91
C ALA A 305 -0.35 -17.80 -6.27
N PRO A 306 -0.73 -17.95 -7.55
CA PRO A 306 -2.14 -18.12 -7.89
C PRO A 306 -2.71 -19.31 -7.14
N LEU A 307 -3.80 -19.10 -6.38
CA LEU A 307 -4.60 -20.19 -5.84
C LEU A 307 -5.62 -20.67 -6.88
N PHE A 308 -6.00 -19.78 -7.80
CA PHE A 308 -6.81 -20.09 -8.97
C PHE A 308 -6.43 -19.17 -10.14
N ASP A 309 -5.92 -19.72 -11.23
CA ASP A 309 -5.68 -19.01 -12.50
C ASP A 309 -6.03 -19.84 -13.75
N THR A 310 -6.65 -21.01 -13.56
CA THR A 310 -6.86 -21.98 -14.64
C THR A 310 -8.22 -21.80 -15.32
N MET A 311 -8.44 -22.57 -16.39
CA MET A 311 -9.71 -22.64 -17.13
C MET A 311 -10.57 -23.84 -16.68
N ASP A 312 -10.17 -24.51 -15.61
CA ASP A 312 -10.81 -25.69 -15.04
C ASP A 312 -10.81 -25.60 -13.49
N LEU A 313 -11.30 -26.63 -12.80
CA LEU A 313 -11.32 -26.67 -11.32
C LEU A 313 -10.19 -27.54 -10.74
N LEU A 314 -9.06 -27.67 -11.45
CA LEU A 314 -7.92 -28.42 -10.94
C LEU A 314 -7.42 -27.82 -9.61
N GLY A 315 -7.10 -28.68 -8.65
CA GLY A 315 -6.72 -28.27 -7.30
C GLY A 315 -7.89 -28.00 -6.35
N TRP A 316 -9.13 -28.00 -6.87
CA TRP A 316 -10.36 -27.84 -6.09
C TRP A 316 -11.19 -29.13 -6.05
N GLN A 317 -12.08 -29.22 -5.07
CA GLN A 317 -13.03 -30.31 -4.88
C GLN A 317 -14.40 -29.76 -4.45
N GLY A 318 -15.46 -30.23 -5.07
CA GLY A 318 -16.84 -29.75 -4.82
C GLY A 318 -17.78 -30.16 -5.95
N ASN A 319 -19.03 -29.70 -5.86
CA ASN A 319 -20.08 -30.04 -6.82
C ASN A 319 -19.92 -29.26 -8.15
N THR A 320 -19.41 -29.94 -9.19
CA THR A 320 -19.15 -29.33 -10.51
C THR A 320 -20.41 -29.05 -11.33
N ALA A 321 -21.60 -29.45 -10.85
CA ALA A 321 -22.86 -28.99 -11.43
C ALA A 321 -23.21 -27.55 -11.00
N LEU A 322 -22.64 -27.09 -9.88
CA LEU A 322 -22.88 -25.75 -9.31
C LEU A 322 -21.68 -24.81 -9.52
N TRP A 323 -20.47 -25.38 -9.58
CA TRP A 323 -19.21 -24.63 -9.73
C TRP A 323 -18.60 -24.84 -11.10
N SER A 324 -18.12 -23.75 -11.69
CA SER A 324 -17.43 -23.76 -12.98
C SER A 324 -16.28 -22.75 -13.01
N ALA A 325 -15.31 -23.01 -13.89
CA ALA A 325 -14.25 -22.07 -14.23
C ALA A 325 -14.58 -21.37 -15.55
N ARG A 326 -14.63 -20.03 -15.54
CA ARG A 326 -14.93 -19.24 -16.74
C ARG A 326 -14.10 -17.97 -16.74
N ASP A 327 -13.38 -17.69 -17.83
CA ASP A 327 -12.60 -16.46 -18.01
C ASP A 327 -11.63 -16.20 -16.83
N ARG A 328 -11.00 -17.27 -16.31
CA ARG A 328 -10.15 -17.25 -15.09
C ARG A 328 -10.88 -16.76 -13.83
N MET A 329 -12.18 -17.00 -13.76
CA MET A 329 -13.03 -16.79 -12.59
C MET A 329 -13.60 -18.13 -12.11
N LEU A 330 -13.72 -18.30 -10.80
CA LEU A 330 -14.61 -19.29 -10.20
C LEU A 330 -16.02 -18.71 -10.18
N VAL A 331 -16.95 -19.42 -10.79
CA VAL A 331 -18.37 -19.03 -10.84
C VAL A 331 -19.18 -20.11 -10.15
N GLY A 332 -19.82 -19.73 -9.05
CA GLY A 332 -20.81 -20.55 -8.35
C GLY A 332 -22.20 -20.09 -8.75
N LYS A 333 -23.04 -21.02 -9.23
CA LYS A 333 -24.42 -20.74 -9.60
C LYS A 333 -25.35 -21.79 -9.01
N SER A 334 -26.35 -21.31 -8.29
CA SER A 334 -27.36 -22.12 -7.62
C SER A 334 -28.75 -21.81 -8.19
N PRO A 335 -29.56 -22.83 -8.55
CA PRO A 335 -30.99 -22.66 -8.84
C PRO A 335 -31.85 -22.57 -7.56
N GLY A 336 -31.21 -22.49 -6.40
CA GLY A 336 -31.76 -22.69 -5.06
C GLY A 336 -31.27 -24.01 -4.47
N LEU A 337 -30.90 -24.00 -3.20
CA LEU A 337 -30.33 -25.16 -2.49
C LEU A 337 -31.01 -25.35 -1.13
N ASP A 338 -31.12 -26.59 -0.69
CA ASP A 338 -31.61 -27.01 0.63
C ASP A 338 -30.50 -27.09 1.69
N HIS A 339 -29.23 -27.16 1.27
CA HIS A 339 -28.04 -27.11 2.11
C HIS A 339 -26.94 -26.25 1.49
N ASN A 340 -25.93 -25.86 2.28
CA ASN A 340 -24.80 -25.10 1.76
C ASN A 340 -23.90 -25.99 0.91
N GLU A 341 -23.38 -25.44 -0.18
CA GLU A 341 -22.45 -26.12 -1.08
C GLU A 341 -21.14 -25.35 -1.14
N PHE A 342 -20.03 -26.09 -1.14
CA PHE A 342 -18.70 -25.49 -1.12
C PHE A 342 -17.81 -26.06 -2.22
N LEU A 343 -16.92 -25.21 -2.72
CA LEU A 343 -15.79 -25.61 -3.54
C LEU A 343 -14.53 -25.35 -2.72
N ALA A 344 -13.87 -26.43 -2.28
CA ALA A 344 -12.71 -26.37 -1.39
C ALA A 344 -11.41 -26.68 -2.13
N THR A 345 -10.30 -26.12 -1.65
CA THR A 345 -8.95 -26.52 -2.05
C THR A 345 -8.70 -27.96 -1.63
N ARG A 346 -7.80 -28.64 -2.35
CA ARG A 346 -7.30 -29.97 -1.95
C ARG A 346 -6.16 -29.91 -0.93
N GLN A 347 -5.52 -28.76 -0.82
CA GLN A 347 -4.40 -28.51 0.08
C GLN A 347 -4.86 -27.72 1.32
N SER A 348 -4.26 -28.04 2.47
CA SER A 348 -4.38 -27.31 3.73
C SER A 348 -3.37 -26.15 3.80
N TYR A 349 -3.80 -25.03 4.36
CA TYR A 349 -3.00 -23.82 4.57
C TYR A 349 -3.06 -23.40 6.03
N ARG A 350 -1.89 -23.11 6.61
CA ARG A 350 -1.76 -22.69 8.01
C ARG A 350 -1.69 -21.18 8.14
N ASP A 351 -0.49 -20.63 7.97
CA ASP A 351 -0.23 -19.20 8.03
C ASP A 351 -0.15 -18.67 6.59
N PHE A 352 -1.00 -17.72 6.25
CA PHE A 352 -1.08 -17.20 4.88
C PHE A 352 -1.74 -15.82 4.82
N ILE A 353 -1.54 -15.18 3.68
CA ILE A 353 -2.36 -14.05 3.22
C ILE A 353 -3.07 -14.49 1.94
N LEU A 354 -4.38 -14.35 1.90
CA LEU A 354 -5.22 -14.61 0.74
C LEU A 354 -5.76 -13.28 0.22
N SER A 355 -5.59 -13.02 -1.07
CA SER A 355 -6.16 -11.88 -1.78
C SER A 355 -7.07 -12.38 -2.89
N LEU A 356 -8.28 -11.84 -2.99
CA LEU A 356 -9.22 -12.20 -4.05
C LEU A 356 -10.21 -11.08 -4.32
N ARG A 357 -10.79 -11.06 -5.52
CA ARG A 357 -11.96 -10.23 -5.82
C ARG A 357 -13.20 -11.09 -5.89
N PHE A 358 -14.30 -10.56 -5.38
CA PHE A 358 -15.60 -11.23 -5.42
C PHE A 358 -16.69 -10.29 -5.97
N HIS A 359 -17.73 -10.87 -6.53
CA HIS A 359 -18.93 -10.20 -7.00
C HIS A 359 -20.13 -11.10 -6.71
N LEU A 360 -21.03 -10.61 -5.86
CA LEU A 360 -22.33 -11.23 -5.60
C LEU A 360 -23.33 -10.65 -6.60
N VAL A 361 -23.73 -11.46 -7.59
CA VAL A 361 -24.54 -11.01 -8.72
C VAL A 361 -25.94 -10.66 -8.23
N ASP A 362 -26.47 -9.55 -8.73
CA ASP A 362 -27.79 -8.99 -8.39
C ASP A 362 -27.96 -8.65 -6.89
N ASP A 363 -26.85 -8.55 -6.14
CA ASP A 363 -26.85 -8.33 -4.68
C ASP A 363 -27.71 -9.37 -3.92
N ASN A 364 -27.83 -10.59 -4.47
CA ASN A 364 -28.74 -11.61 -3.99
C ASN A 364 -28.00 -12.88 -3.54
N GLY A 365 -28.31 -13.33 -2.33
CA GLY A 365 -27.76 -14.53 -1.71
C GLY A 365 -26.80 -14.23 -0.55
N ASN A 366 -26.20 -15.29 -0.04
CA ASN A 366 -25.15 -15.25 0.99
C ASN A 366 -24.03 -16.20 0.52
N SER A 367 -22.80 -15.77 0.70
CA SER A 367 -21.61 -16.52 0.36
C SER A 367 -20.50 -16.14 1.33
N GLY A 368 -19.33 -16.72 1.13
CA GLY A 368 -18.18 -16.43 1.94
C GLY A 368 -16.97 -17.21 1.49
N VAL A 369 -15.85 -16.89 2.11
CA VAL A 369 -14.59 -17.59 1.94
C VAL A 369 -14.25 -18.27 3.25
N GLN A 370 -14.39 -19.59 3.27
CA GLN A 370 -13.94 -20.47 4.35
C GLN A 370 -12.42 -20.54 4.36
N PHE A 371 -11.83 -20.62 5.55
CA PHE A 371 -10.40 -20.72 5.72
C PHE A 371 -10.01 -21.36 7.04
N ARG A 372 -8.91 -22.13 7.03
CA ARG A 372 -8.53 -23.03 8.14
C ARG A 372 -9.71 -23.93 8.54
N SER A 373 -10.46 -24.37 7.54
CA SER A 373 -11.67 -25.16 7.71
C SER A 373 -11.46 -26.61 7.28
N VAL A 374 -12.27 -27.52 7.79
CA VAL A 374 -12.28 -28.93 7.39
C VAL A 374 -13.62 -29.29 6.77
N CYS A 375 -13.63 -30.18 5.77
CA CYS A 375 -14.88 -30.77 5.29
C CYS A 375 -15.47 -31.65 6.40
N VAL A 376 -16.76 -31.49 6.68
CA VAL A 376 -17.53 -32.35 7.61
C VAL A 376 -18.55 -33.17 6.80
N PRO A 377 -19.19 -34.23 7.38
CA PRO A 377 -20.09 -35.09 6.63
C PRO A 377 -21.19 -34.31 5.87
N GLY A 378 -21.45 -34.71 4.62
CA GLY A 378 -22.32 -33.99 3.70
C GLY A 378 -21.50 -33.08 2.78
N THR A 379 -21.97 -31.85 2.60
CA THR A 379 -21.33 -30.80 1.79
C THR A 379 -20.70 -29.70 2.63
N GLU A 380 -20.87 -29.76 3.96
CA GLU A 380 -20.56 -28.67 4.88
C GLU A 380 -19.07 -28.52 5.19
N MET A 381 -18.70 -27.30 5.59
CA MET A 381 -17.37 -26.93 6.05
C MET A 381 -17.43 -26.50 7.53
N SER A 382 -16.40 -26.83 8.30
CA SER A 382 -16.29 -26.43 9.71
C SER A 382 -15.02 -25.63 9.94
N GLY A 383 -15.15 -24.36 10.32
CA GLY A 383 -14.04 -23.42 10.51
C GLY A 383 -14.41 -21.96 10.27
N TYR A 384 -13.42 -21.10 10.06
CA TYR A 384 -13.66 -19.67 9.94
C TYR A 384 -14.15 -19.28 8.54
N GLN A 385 -15.07 -18.33 8.47
CA GLN A 385 -15.57 -17.78 7.22
C GLN A 385 -15.48 -16.24 7.22
N ALA A 386 -14.95 -15.69 6.12
CA ALA A 386 -15.08 -14.28 5.78
C ALA A 386 -16.35 -14.10 4.94
N ASP A 387 -17.40 -13.56 5.56
CA ASP A 387 -18.74 -13.51 4.97
C ASP A 387 -18.90 -12.43 3.91
N LEU A 388 -19.74 -12.72 2.91
CA LEU A 388 -20.17 -11.77 1.90
C LEU A 388 -21.64 -11.99 1.56
N GLY A 389 -22.49 -11.04 1.96
CA GLY A 389 -23.93 -11.13 1.82
C GLY A 389 -24.63 -10.16 2.75
N GLU A 390 -25.91 -9.89 2.48
CA GLU A 390 -26.69 -8.94 3.26
C GLU A 390 -26.69 -9.28 4.76
N ASN A 391 -26.46 -8.27 5.60
CA ASN A 391 -26.23 -8.37 7.06
C ASN A 391 -24.89 -8.96 7.52
N TYR A 392 -24.11 -9.59 6.63
CA TYR A 392 -22.87 -10.30 7.00
C TYR A 392 -21.61 -9.80 6.28
N TRP A 393 -21.73 -8.82 5.37
CA TRP A 393 -20.59 -8.21 4.67
C TRP A 393 -19.40 -7.93 5.60
N GLY A 394 -18.26 -8.57 5.34
CA GLY A 394 -17.01 -8.33 6.05
C GLY A 394 -16.93 -8.93 7.46
N CYS A 395 -17.95 -9.68 7.89
CA CYS A 395 -17.96 -10.36 9.18
C CYS A 395 -16.99 -11.56 9.18
N LEU A 396 -16.51 -11.89 10.37
CA LEU A 396 -15.84 -13.15 10.66
C LEU A 396 -16.83 -14.08 11.37
N TYR A 397 -17.17 -15.18 10.70
CA TYR A 397 -18.04 -16.23 11.21
C TYR A 397 -17.25 -17.51 11.50
N ASP A 398 -17.82 -18.40 12.29
CA ASP A 398 -17.24 -19.69 12.66
C ASP A 398 -18.26 -20.79 12.40
N GLU A 399 -18.23 -21.29 11.17
CA GLU A 399 -19.18 -22.22 10.56
C GLU A 399 -19.07 -23.60 11.17
N SER A 400 -20.22 -24.22 11.47
CA SER A 400 -20.42 -25.58 12.02
C SER A 400 -19.74 -25.89 13.36
N ARG A 401 -18.57 -25.31 13.66
CA ARG A 401 -17.83 -25.49 14.91
C ARG A 401 -18.45 -24.69 16.06
N ARG A 402 -18.74 -23.40 15.85
CA ARG A 402 -19.38 -22.54 16.86
C ARG A 402 -20.74 -21.97 16.44
N ASN A 403 -21.04 -21.96 15.14
CA ASN A 403 -22.28 -21.38 14.58
C ASN A 403 -22.53 -19.95 15.07
N LYS A 404 -21.51 -19.09 15.00
CA LYS A 404 -21.56 -17.75 15.57
C LYS A 404 -20.68 -16.76 14.80
N VAL A 405 -21.19 -15.53 14.66
CA VAL A 405 -20.38 -14.36 14.27
C VAL A 405 -19.40 -14.02 15.39
N LEU A 406 -18.11 -14.17 15.11
CA LEU A 406 -17.02 -13.85 16.06
C LEU A 406 -16.76 -12.34 16.10
N ALA A 407 -16.80 -11.69 14.94
CA ALA A 407 -16.61 -10.24 14.82
C ALA A 407 -17.42 -9.68 13.65
N LYS A 408 -18.01 -8.49 13.84
CA LYS A 408 -18.70 -7.74 12.79
C LYS A 408 -17.73 -6.81 12.07
N ALA A 409 -18.02 -6.50 10.82
CA ALA A 409 -17.29 -5.51 10.04
C ALA A 409 -17.37 -4.11 10.69
N SER A 410 -16.29 -3.34 10.55
CA SER A 410 -16.27 -1.92 10.90
C SER A 410 -17.19 -1.12 9.96
N SER A 411 -17.78 -0.03 10.47
CA SER A 411 -18.58 0.89 9.65
C SER A 411 -17.77 1.52 8.52
N GLU A 412 -16.49 1.76 8.75
CA GLU A 412 -15.55 2.27 7.74
C GLU A 412 -15.39 1.28 6.59
N ALA A 413 -15.18 -0.01 6.88
CA ALA A 413 -15.09 -1.04 5.85
C ALA A 413 -16.41 -1.17 5.08
N LEU A 414 -17.55 -1.19 5.76
CA LEU A 414 -18.87 -1.25 5.12
C LEU A 414 -19.14 -0.05 4.21
N SER A 415 -18.63 1.14 4.53
CA SER A 415 -18.77 2.34 3.69
C SER A 415 -18.07 2.20 2.32
N THR A 416 -17.15 1.25 2.18
CA THR A 416 -16.44 0.98 0.93
C THR A 416 -17.12 -0.09 0.06
N LEU A 417 -18.13 -0.79 0.58
CA LEU A 417 -18.80 -1.90 -0.10
C LEU A 417 -19.49 -1.41 -1.38
N LYS A 418 -19.31 -2.16 -2.46
CA LYS A 418 -19.98 -1.93 -3.75
C LYS A 418 -20.98 -3.04 -4.01
N LYS A 419 -22.27 -2.78 -3.76
CA LYS A 419 -23.35 -3.74 -4.04
C LYS A 419 -23.46 -4.02 -5.54
N ASN A 420 -23.67 -5.28 -5.91
CA ASN A 420 -23.74 -5.74 -7.31
C ASN A 420 -22.54 -5.28 -8.18
N ASP A 421 -21.34 -5.23 -7.58
CA ASP A 421 -20.09 -4.94 -8.28
C ASP A 421 -18.91 -5.68 -7.61
N TRP A 422 -17.74 -5.59 -8.22
CA TRP A 422 -16.52 -6.20 -7.74
C TRP A 422 -15.99 -5.51 -6.48
N ASN A 423 -15.80 -6.32 -5.45
CA ASN A 423 -15.12 -5.97 -4.21
C ASN A 423 -13.84 -6.77 -4.07
N HIS A 424 -12.93 -6.29 -3.24
CA HIS A 424 -11.62 -6.90 -2.98
C HIS A 424 -11.53 -7.29 -1.52
N TYR A 425 -11.18 -8.55 -1.27
CA TYR A 425 -10.84 -9.06 0.05
C TYR A 425 -9.35 -9.31 0.17
N VAL A 426 -8.81 -8.95 1.33
CA VAL A 426 -7.56 -9.49 1.85
C VAL A 426 -7.84 -10.16 3.19
N LEU A 427 -7.43 -11.40 3.32
CA LEU A 427 -7.55 -12.20 4.52
C LEU A 427 -6.15 -12.59 4.99
N CYS A 428 -5.82 -12.20 6.22
CA CYS A 428 -4.57 -12.55 6.87
C CYS A 428 -4.87 -13.52 8.00
N ALA A 429 -4.32 -14.73 7.94
CA ALA A 429 -4.42 -15.71 9.02
C ALA A 429 -3.00 -16.11 9.42
N VAL A 430 -2.52 -15.65 10.58
CA VAL A 430 -1.13 -15.84 11.04
C VAL A 430 -1.11 -16.18 12.52
N GLY A 431 -0.67 -17.39 12.87
CA GLY A 431 -0.72 -17.88 14.24
C GLY A 431 -2.16 -17.89 14.76
N ASP A 432 -2.41 -17.18 15.86
CA ASP A 432 -3.73 -16.98 16.47
C ASP A 432 -4.44 -15.71 15.97
N ARG A 433 -3.84 -14.95 15.04
CA ARG A 433 -4.39 -13.69 14.55
C ARG A 433 -5.08 -13.85 13.20
N ILE A 434 -6.26 -13.25 13.09
CA ILE A 434 -7.05 -13.18 11.87
C ILE A 434 -7.37 -11.71 11.60
N ALA A 435 -7.15 -11.26 10.36
CA ALA A 435 -7.59 -9.93 9.93
C ALA A 435 -8.24 -10.00 8.54
N LEU A 436 -9.37 -9.30 8.40
CA LEU A 436 -10.10 -9.18 7.14
C LEU A 436 -10.07 -7.72 6.70
N TYR A 437 -9.80 -7.48 5.42
CA TYR A 437 -9.83 -6.15 4.81
C TYR A 437 -10.77 -6.15 3.62
N LEU A 438 -11.77 -5.26 3.64
CA LEU A 438 -12.70 -5.04 2.54
C LEU A 438 -12.30 -3.76 1.80
N ASN A 439 -12.02 -3.88 0.50
CA ASN A 439 -11.61 -2.78 -0.39
C ASN A 439 -10.47 -1.92 0.19
N GLY A 440 -9.53 -2.55 0.89
CA GLY A 440 -8.35 -1.91 1.50
C GLY A 440 -8.57 -1.31 2.89
N VAL A 441 -9.78 -1.38 3.45
CA VAL A 441 -10.10 -0.93 4.81
C VAL A 441 -10.26 -2.13 5.73
N ALA A 442 -9.71 -2.05 6.95
CA ALA A 442 -9.81 -3.12 7.94
C ALA A 442 -11.27 -3.35 8.36
N SER A 443 -11.78 -4.54 8.06
CA SER A 443 -13.13 -4.97 8.42
C SER A 443 -13.15 -5.60 9.81
N VAL A 444 -12.26 -6.58 10.04
CA VAL A 444 -12.13 -7.33 11.30
C VAL A 444 -10.65 -7.47 11.65
N VAL A 445 -10.33 -7.32 12.93
CA VAL A 445 -9.08 -7.79 13.54
C VAL A 445 -9.46 -8.64 14.74
N TYR A 446 -9.08 -9.92 14.72
CA TYR A 446 -9.51 -10.93 15.66
C TYR A 446 -8.31 -11.74 16.15
N ARG A 447 -8.37 -12.16 17.41
CA ARG A 447 -7.41 -13.08 18.02
C ARG A 447 -8.16 -14.29 18.55
N GLU A 448 -7.78 -15.48 18.11
CA GLU A 448 -8.31 -16.73 18.64
C GLU A 448 -7.67 -17.02 20.00
N GLU A 449 -8.51 -17.15 21.03
CA GLU A 449 -8.06 -17.38 22.39
C GLU A 449 -8.05 -18.87 22.74
N ALA A 450 -8.85 -19.69 22.05
CA ALA A 450 -8.93 -21.13 22.31
C ALA A 450 -7.68 -21.86 21.76
N PRO A 451 -6.87 -22.50 22.62
CA PRO A 451 -5.60 -23.09 22.22
C PRO A 451 -5.75 -24.40 21.43
N ASP A 452 -6.92 -25.04 21.52
CA ASP A 452 -7.25 -26.33 20.91
C ASP A 452 -7.78 -26.21 19.47
N ILE A 453 -8.03 -24.99 19.00
CA ILE A 453 -8.44 -24.77 17.62
C ILE A 453 -7.27 -24.95 16.65
N ALA A 454 -7.48 -25.84 15.69
CA ALA A 454 -6.56 -26.05 14.57
C ALA A 454 -6.29 -24.72 13.83
N ARG A 455 -5.03 -24.50 13.49
CA ARG A 455 -4.54 -23.27 12.83
C ARG A 455 -4.25 -23.48 11.35
N ASP A 456 -4.56 -24.66 10.84
CA ASP A 456 -4.49 -25.01 9.43
C ASP A 456 -5.80 -25.65 8.97
N GLY A 457 -6.03 -25.60 7.68
CA GLY A 457 -7.17 -26.23 7.04
C GLY A 457 -7.33 -25.76 5.61
N LEU A 458 -8.39 -26.22 4.97
CA LEU A 458 -8.72 -25.89 3.60
C LEU A 458 -9.20 -24.44 3.48
N ILE A 459 -9.12 -23.92 2.26
CA ILE A 459 -9.81 -22.70 1.84
C ILE A 459 -10.98 -23.14 0.96
N ALA A 460 -12.17 -22.57 1.15
CA ALA A 460 -13.32 -22.90 0.30
C ALA A 460 -14.17 -21.66 0.00
N VAL A 461 -14.91 -21.70 -1.09
CA VAL A 461 -15.92 -20.69 -1.45
C VAL A 461 -17.32 -21.29 -1.33
N GLN A 462 -18.29 -20.50 -0.90
CA GLN A 462 -19.63 -20.96 -0.52
C GLN A 462 -20.73 -20.56 -1.52
N LEU A 463 -21.68 -21.46 -1.73
CA LEU A 463 -23.06 -21.16 -2.13
C LEU A 463 -23.97 -21.50 -0.95
N HIS A 464 -24.59 -20.49 -0.34
CA HIS A 464 -25.45 -20.70 0.81
C HIS A 464 -26.79 -21.32 0.38
N ALA A 465 -27.42 -22.08 1.28
CA ALA A 465 -28.77 -22.58 1.11
C ALA A 465 -29.78 -21.44 0.89
N GLY A 466 -30.83 -21.67 0.12
CA GLY A 466 -31.91 -20.71 -0.08
C GLY A 466 -32.23 -20.45 -1.55
N THR A 467 -32.51 -19.20 -1.88
CA THR A 467 -32.97 -18.78 -3.21
C THR A 467 -31.87 -18.93 -4.28
N PRO A 468 -32.24 -18.92 -5.57
CA PRO A 468 -31.25 -18.90 -6.64
C PRO A 468 -30.25 -17.77 -6.45
N MET A 469 -28.96 -18.06 -6.66
CA MET A 469 -27.90 -17.06 -6.51
C MET A 469 -26.74 -17.33 -7.47
N GLU A 470 -25.94 -16.30 -7.74
CA GLU A 470 -24.70 -16.41 -8.47
C GLU A 470 -23.61 -15.58 -7.79
N VAL A 471 -22.44 -16.17 -7.62
CA VAL A 471 -21.26 -15.51 -7.05
C VAL A 471 -20.05 -15.79 -7.92
N GLN A 472 -19.22 -14.76 -8.10
CA GLN A 472 -18.05 -14.82 -8.97
C GLN A 472 -16.81 -14.42 -8.17
N PHE A 473 -15.73 -15.19 -8.30
CA PHE A 473 -14.44 -14.92 -7.67
C PHE A 473 -13.33 -14.90 -8.72
N LYS A 474 -12.38 -13.96 -8.61
CA LYS A 474 -11.23 -13.87 -9.52
C LYS A 474 -10.02 -13.26 -8.83
N ASP A 475 -8.88 -13.31 -9.53
CA ASP A 475 -7.60 -12.83 -9.02
C ASP A 475 -7.27 -13.46 -7.64
N ILE A 476 -7.56 -14.77 -7.48
CA ILE A 476 -7.40 -15.49 -6.22
C ILE A 476 -5.93 -15.87 -6.06
N GLN A 477 -5.26 -15.21 -5.14
CA GLN A 477 -3.84 -15.29 -4.92
C GLN A 477 -3.57 -15.60 -3.45
N ILE A 478 -2.62 -16.49 -3.18
CA ILE A 478 -2.23 -16.86 -1.82
C ILE A 478 -0.72 -16.74 -1.62
N ARG A 479 -0.32 -16.11 -0.52
CA ARG A 479 1.03 -16.16 0.01
C ARG A 479 1.05 -17.00 1.25
N VAL A 480 1.65 -18.18 1.15
CA VAL A 480 1.91 -19.03 2.32
C VAL A 480 3.09 -18.46 3.10
N LEU A 481 2.94 -18.38 4.42
CA LEU A 481 3.97 -17.89 5.33
C LEU A 481 4.72 -19.08 5.98
N PRO A 482 6.02 -18.92 6.33
CA PRO A 482 6.83 -19.96 6.95
C PRO A 482 6.29 -20.49 8.29
#